data_AF-A0A2K0TYN6-F1
#
_entry.id   AF-A0A2K0TYN6-F1
#
_cell.length_a   1.000
_cell.length_b   1.000
_cell.length_c   1.000
_cell.angle_alpha   90.00
_cell.angle_beta   90.00
_cell.angle_gamma   90.00
#
_symmetry.space_group_name_H-M   'P 1'
#
loop_
_entity.id
_entity.type
_entity.pdbx_description
1 polymer ?
#
loop_
_entity_poly.entity_id
_entity_poly.type
_entity_poly.pdbx_seq_one_letter_code
_entity_poly.pdbx_strand_id
1 'polypeptide(L)'
;MQIIDYAQVKSIPAALENSYSTSQFEAILDTVGSRELFLRCPKYLKPEGVFINVGDGNEGRLGLILHTLQNVLQPSILGGVPRRYITFSAPLNGQNAAHLGNLASKGKMMIFIDSTFSLEDVISGYKRYKSGQAQGRVVIDIANMDTQDQ
;
A
#
# COMPACT_ATOMS: atom_id res chain seq x y z
N MET A 1 3.39 19.29 -0.25
CA MET A 1 3.57 17.82 -0.18
C MET A 1 4.90 17.57 0.49
N GLN A 2 4.93 16.85 1.61
CA GLN A 2 6.16 16.49 2.32
C GLN A 2 6.46 15.01 2.07
N ILE A 3 7.72 14.70 1.79
CA ILE A 3 8.18 13.32 1.53
C ILE A 3 9.21 12.99 2.61
N ILE A 4 9.06 11.83 3.25
CA ILE A 4 10.07 11.24 4.13
C ILE A 4 10.64 10.02 3.41
N ASP A 5 11.93 10.07 3.10
CA ASP A 5 12.64 8.93 2.52
C ASP A 5 12.89 7.89 3.61
N TYR A 6 12.25 6.73 3.48
CA TYR A 6 12.38 5.63 4.45
C TYR A 6 13.79 5.01 4.47
N ALA A 7 14.59 5.19 3.42
CA ALA A 7 15.98 4.72 3.39
C ALA A 7 16.92 5.61 4.23
N GLN A 8 16.53 6.86 4.47
CA GLN A 8 17.34 7.84 5.20
C GLN A 8 16.97 7.96 6.69
N VAL A 9 15.93 7.25 7.13
CA VAL A 9 15.49 7.27 8.54
C VAL A 9 15.55 5.88 9.14
N LYS A 10 15.93 5.80 10.42
CA LYS A 10 15.99 4.53 11.16
C LYS A 10 14.60 3.94 11.46
N SER A 11 13.60 4.80 11.64
CA SER A 11 12.21 4.40 11.96
C SER A 11 11.26 5.50 11.47
N ILE A 12 10.33 5.12 10.58
CA ILE A 12 9.27 6.00 10.09
C ILE A 12 8.38 6.48 11.25
N PRO A 13 7.88 5.60 12.16
CA PRO A 13 7.09 6.05 13.30
C PRO A 13 7.81 7.06 14.19
N ALA A 14 9.11 6.92 14.40
CA ALA A 14 9.90 7.89 15.16
C ALA A 14 10.00 9.24 14.43
N ALA A 15 10.23 9.23 13.12
CA ALA A 15 10.25 10.45 12.30
C ALA A 15 8.88 11.16 12.33
N LEU A 16 7.79 10.40 12.28
CA LEU A 16 6.42 10.94 12.37
C LEU A 16 6.12 11.52 13.74
N GLU A 17 6.46 10.82 14.83
CA GLU A 17 6.28 11.32 16.20
C GLU A 17 7.05 12.63 16.43
N ASN A 18 8.30 12.71 15.96
CA ASN A 18 9.12 13.91 16.10
C ASN A 18 8.55 15.11 15.33
N SER A 19 7.96 14.86 14.15
CA SER A 19 7.51 15.94 13.25
C SER A 19 6.04 16.32 13.45
N TYR A 20 5.20 15.40 13.93
CA TYR A 20 3.73 15.52 13.92
C TYR A 20 3.06 15.22 15.26
N SER A 21 3.81 15.20 16.37
CA SER A 21 3.21 15.03 17.71
C SER A 21 2.22 16.14 18.08
N THR A 22 2.42 17.36 17.57
CA THR A 22 1.55 18.52 17.81
C THR A 22 0.51 18.74 16.70
N SER A 23 0.77 18.23 15.50
CA SER A 23 -0.08 18.39 14.31
C SER A 23 -0.44 17.01 13.74
N GLN A 24 -1.21 16.25 14.52
CA GLN A 24 -1.53 14.86 14.22
C GLN A 24 -2.46 14.70 13.00
N PHE A 25 -2.30 13.59 12.29
CA PHE A 25 -3.12 13.22 11.12
C PHE A 25 -4.54 12.83 11.52
N GLU A 26 -5.48 13.02 10.61
CA GLU A 26 -6.87 12.58 10.73
C GLU A 26 -7.08 11.18 10.13
N ALA A 27 -6.28 10.84 9.13
CA ALA A 27 -6.28 9.54 8.51
C ALA A 27 -4.85 9.14 8.14
N ILE A 28 -4.55 7.85 8.30
CA ILE A 28 -3.34 7.22 7.80
C ILE A 28 -3.77 6.12 6.84
N LEU A 29 -3.24 6.16 5.62
CA LEU A 29 -3.40 5.11 4.62
C LEU A 29 -2.09 4.32 4.54
N ASP A 30 -2.10 3.10 5.06
CA ASP A 30 -0.95 2.20 5.05
C ASP A 30 -1.05 1.24 3.86
N THR A 31 -0.13 1.37 2.90
CA THR A 31 -0.04 0.51 1.72
C THR A 31 1.05 -0.56 1.84
N VAL A 32 1.73 -0.63 2.99
CA VAL A 32 2.81 -1.59 3.27
C VAL A 32 2.33 -2.67 4.23
N GLY A 33 1.48 -2.31 5.22
CA GLY A 33 1.05 -3.23 6.28
C GLY A 33 2.01 -3.24 7.46
N SER A 34 2.50 -2.06 7.87
CA SER A 34 3.49 -1.92 8.94
C SER A 34 2.86 -1.97 10.32
N ARG A 35 3.16 -3.04 11.07
CA ARG A 35 2.67 -3.19 12.45
C ARG A 35 3.23 -2.12 13.39
N GLU A 36 4.51 -1.74 13.24
CA GLU A 36 5.12 -0.68 14.06
C GLU A 36 4.42 0.67 13.84
N LEU A 37 4.03 0.95 12.59
CA LEU A 37 3.30 2.17 12.23
C LEU A 37 1.93 2.23 12.91
N PHE A 38 1.21 1.11 12.97
CA PHE A 38 -0.05 1.11 13.71
C PHE A 38 0.15 1.22 15.23
N LEU A 39 1.08 0.45 15.82
CA LEU A 39 1.27 0.42 17.27
C LEU A 39 1.66 1.79 17.86
N ARG A 40 2.42 2.58 17.11
CA ARG A 40 2.88 3.92 17.52
C ARG A 40 1.97 5.05 17.05
N CYS A 41 0.91 4.76 16.29
CA CYS A 41 0.04 5.79 15.73
C CYS A 41 -0.60 6.74 16.75
N PRO A 42 -0.86 6.43 18.03
CA PRO A 42 -1.40 7.42 18.97
C PRO A 42 -0.56 8.69 19.12
N LYS A 43 0.72 8.64 18.75
CA LYS A 43 1.66 9.77 18.79
C LYS A 43 1.51 10.75 17.62
N TYR A 44 0.96 10.33 16.50
CA TYR A 44 0.83 11.15 15.29
C TYR A 44 -0.53 11.01 14.59
N LEU A 45 -1.46 10.22 15.13
CA LEU A 45 -2.85 10.09 14.69
C LEU A 45 -3.76 10.60 15.80
N LYS A 46 -4.71 11.47 15.43
CA LYS A 46 -5.70 12.01 16.37
C LYS A 46 -6.54 10.87 17.00
N PRO A 47 -7.06 11.03 18.23
CA PRO A 47 -7.95 10.04 18.86
C PRO A 47 -9.14 9.60 18.00
N GLU A 48 -9.78 10.55 17.32
CA GLU A 48 -10.89 10.37 16.38
C GLU A 48 -10.44 9.98 14.96
N GLY A 49 -9.12 9.94 14.73
CA GLY A 49 -8.53 9.59 13.46
C GLY A 49 -8.67 8.10 13.10
N VAL A 50 -8.44 7.79 11.84
CA VAL A 50 -8.54 6.43 11.31
C VAL A 50 -7.24 5.94 10.68
N PHE A 51 -6.86 4.72 11.04
CA PHE A 51 -5.80 3.97 10.37
C PHE A 51 -6.43 2.99 9.38
N ILE A 52 -6.15 3.16 8.10
CA ILE A 52 -6.67 2.34 7.01
C ILE A 52 -5.51 1.53 6.44
N ASN A 53 -5.50 0.22 6.67
CA ASN A 53 -4.52 -0.69 6.10
C ASN A 53 -5.03 -1.32 4.81
N VAL A 54 -4.24 -1.19 3.75
CA VAL A 54 -4.42 -1.84 2.44
C VAL A 54 -3.29 -2.84 2.17
N GLY A 55 -2.16 -2.70 2.87
CA GLY A 55 -1.02 -3.60 2.74
C GLY A 55 -1.26 -4.97 3.40
N ASP A 56 -0.57 -5.98 2.90
CA ASP A 56 -0.62 -7.36 3.39
C ASP A 56 0.58 -7.72 4.29
N GLY A 57 1.59 -6.84 4.39
CA GLY A 57 2.81 -7.10 5.15
C GLY A 57 3.54 -8.37 4.69
N ASN A 58 4.36 -8.94 5.56
CA ASN A 58 5.09 -10.18 5.27
C ASN A 58 4.41 -11.44 5.85
N GLU A 59 3.21 -11.30 6.41
CA GLU A 59 2.60 -12.30 7.31
C GLU A 59 1.55 -13.17 6.61
N GLY A 60 1.31 -12.91 5.32
CA GLY A 60 0.32 -13.62 4.51
C GLY A 60 -1.13 -13.38 4.98
N ARG A 61 -2.08 -14.00 4.28
CA ARG A 61 -3.52 -13.71 4.48
C ARG A 61 -4.03 -14.05 5.88
N LEU A 62 -3.56 -15.15 6.47
CA LEU A 62 -3.99 -15.55 7.81
C LEU A 62 -3.42 -14.63 8.89
N GLY A 63 -2.14 -14.25 8.77
CA GLY A 63 -1.52 -13.27 9.65
C GLY A 63 -2.26 -11.94 9.62
N LEU A 64 -2.57 -11.42 8.43
CA LEU A 64 -3.34 -10.19 8.26
C LEU A 64 -4.69 -10.24 8.98
N ILE A 65 -5.42 -11.35 8.89
CA ILE A 65 -6.72 -11.52 9.57
C ILE A 65 -6.52 -11.51 11.09
N LEU A 66 -5.58 -12.29 11.61
CA LEU A 66 -5.31 -12.38 13.04
C LEU A 66 -4.89 -11.02 13.62
N HIS A 67 -4.00 -10.31 12.95
CA HIS A 67 -3.58 -8.98 13.39
C HIS A 67 -4.69 -7.95 13.27
N THR A 68 -5.53 -8.02 12.25
CA THR A 68 -6.71 -7.15 12.14
C THR A 68 -7.65 -7.37 13.33
N LEU A 69 -7.96 -8.63 13.66
CA LEU A 69 -8.80 -8.97 14.81
C LEU A 69 -8.19 -8.48 16.11
N GLN A 70 -6.89 -8.69 16.33
CA GLN A 70 -6.18 -8.16 17.50
C GLN A 70 -6.29 -6.63 17.57
N ASN A 71 -5.99 -5.93 16.48
CA ASN A 71 -5.99 -4.47 16.44
C ASN A 71 -7.37 -3.84 16.68
N VAL A 72 -8.44 -4.53 16.27
CA VAL A 72 -9.82 -4.05 16.42
C VAL A 72 -10.44 -4.44 17.75
N LEU A 73 -10.18 -5.66 18.23
CA LEU A 73 -10.87 -6.23 19.38
C LEU A 73 -10.11 -6.07 20.70
N GLN A 74 -8.80 -5.86 20.67
CA GLN A 74 -8.00 -5.75 21.89
C GLN A 74 -8.23 -4.39 22.57
N PRO A 75 -8.81 -4.36 23.78
CA PRO A 75 -9.03 -3.12 24.50
C PRO A 75 -7.70 -2.47 24.90
N SER A 76 -7.68 -1.14 25.03
CA SER A 76 -6.47 -0.40 25.41
C SER A 76 -5.91 -0.78 26.77
N ILE A 77 -6.78 -1.22 27.70
CA ILE A 77 -6.39 -1.70 29.03
C ILE A 77 -5.55 -2.99 28.93
N LEU A 78 -5.77 -3.81 27.89
CA LEU A 78 -5.01 -5.03 27.63
C LEU A 78 -3.85 -4.79 26.63
N GLY A 79 -3.39 -3.54 26.49
CA GLY A 79 -2.30 -3.18 25.58
C GLY A 79 -2.72 -3.01 24.11
N GLY A 80 -4.02 -2.92 23.83
CA GLY A 80 -4.51 -2.54 22.51
C GLY A 80 -4.22 -1.07 22.17
N VAL A 81 -4.19 -0.75 20.88
CA VAL A 81 -3.96 0.63 20.41
C VAL A 81 -5.28 1.40 20.48
N PRO A 82 -5.36 2.55 21.18
CA PRO A 82 -6.60 3.32 21.32
C PRO A 82 -6.91 4.14 20.06
N ARG A 83 -6.93 3.50 18.88
CA ARG A 83 -7.18 4.15 17.59
C ARG A 83 -8.03 3.25 16.69
N ARG A 84 -8.87 3.88 15.86
CA ARG A 84 -9.70 3.17 14.90
C ARG A 84 -8.82 2.53 13.83
N TYR A 85 -8.94 1.21 13.66
CA TYR A 85 -8.23 0.44 12.64
C TYR A 85 -9.23 -0.16 11.66
N ILE A 86 -8.98 0.00 10.37
CA ILE A 86 -9.78 -0.57 9.28
C ILE A 86 -8.85 -1.27 8.31
N THR A 87 -9.16 -2.51 7.96
CA THR A 87 -8.52 -3.19 6.84
C THR A 87 -9.42 -3.03 5.61
N PHE A 88 -8.87 -2.49 4.54
CA PHE A 88 -9.57 -2.29 3.28
C PHE A 88 -9.03 -3.26 2.22
N SER A 89 -9.94 -4.01 1.61
CA SER A 89 -9.64 -4.87 0.47
C SER A 89 -10.29 -4.28 -0.78
N ALA A 90 -9.52 -4.17 -1.86
CA ALA A 90 -10.00 -3.75 -3.17
C ALA A 90 -10.15 -5.01 -4.05
N PRO A 91 -11.30 -5.71 -4.01
CA PRO A 91 -11.49 -6.89 -4.85
C PRO A 91 -11.43 -6.48 -6.32
N LEU A 92 -10.64 -7.23 -7.09
CA LEU A 92 -10.57 -7.09 -8.54
C LEU A 92 -11.88 -7.64 -9.12
N ASN A 93 -12.74 -6.75 -9.60
CA ASN A 93 -13.95 -7.13 -10.32
C ASN A 93 -14.07 -6.29 -11.59
N GLY A 94 -14.82 -6.80 -12.58
CA GLY A 94 -14.93 -6.16 -13.89
C GLY A 94 -15.51 -4.74 -13.85
N GLN A 95 -16.42 -4.47 -12.90
CA GLN A 95 -17.04 -3.14 -12.75
C GLN A 95 -16.02 -2.11 -12.22
N ASN A 96 -15.24 -2.47 -11.19
CA ASN A 96 -14.16 -1.65 -10.65
C ASN A 96 -13.10 -1.40 -11.72
N ALA A 97 -12.71 -2.44 -12.46
CA ALA A 97 -11.74 -2.32 -13.54
C ALA A 97 -12.23 -1.37 -14.65
N ALA A 98 -13.49 -1.50 -15.08
CA ALA A 98 -14.09 -0.60 -16.07
C ALA A 98 -14.19 0.84 -15.55
N HIS A 99 -14.52 1.03 -14.27
CA HIS A 99 -14.55 2.34 -13.65
C HIS A 99 -13.18 3.01 -13.64
N LEU A 100 -12.14 2.27 -13.23
CA LEU A 100 -10.75 2.74 -13.27
C LEU A 100 -10.30 3.08 -14.70
N GLY A 101 -10.64 2.23 -15.69
CA GLY A 101 -10.36 2.50 -17.10
C GLY A 101 -11.02 3.78 -17.61
N ASN A 102 -12.27 4.04 -17.20
CA ASN A 102 -12.98 5.28 -17.53
C ASN A 102 -12.40 6.53 -16.83
N LEU A 103 -11.84 6.40 -15.63
CA LEU A 103 -11.11 7.49 -14.98
C LEU A 103 -9.80 7.79 -15.71
N ALA A 104 -9.07 6.75 -16.12
CA ALA A 104 -7.84 6.88 -16.89
C ALA A 104 -8.10 7.52 -18.26
N SER A 105 -9.11 7.06 -19.00
CA SER A 105 -9.44 7.61 -20.33
C SER A 105 -9.86 9.08 -20.29
N LYS A 106 -10.46 9.52 -19.17
CA LYS A 106 -10.82 10.92 -18.92
C LYS A 106 -9.68 11.76 -18.35
N GLY A 107 -8.48 11.22 -18.21
CA GLY A 107 -7.33 11.90 -17.61
C GLY A 107 -7.49 12.21 -16.11
N LYS A 108 -8.46 11.60 -15.43
CA LYS A 108 -8.72 11.79 -13.99
C LYS A 108 -7.84 10.90 -13.11
N MET A 109 -7.18 9.92 -13.70
CA MET A 109 -6.24 9.02 -13.04
C MET A 109 -5.04 8.80 -13.95
N MET A 110 -3.84 9.11 -13.45
CA MET A 110 -2.60 8.82 -14.16
C MET A 110 -2.14 7.39 -13.85
N ILE A 111 -1.77 6.66 -14.90
CA ILE A 111 -1.16 5.33 -14.78
C ILE A 111 0.33 5.51 -15.08
N PHE A 112 1.17 5.36 -14.06
CA PHE A 112 2.61 5.39 -14.23
C PHE A 112 3.11 4.00 -14.62
N ILE A 113 3.65 3.88 -15.83
CA ILE A 113 4.32 2.67 -16.31
C ILE A 113 5.82 2.89 -16.10
N ASP A 114 6.44 1.99 -15.32
CA ASP A 114 7.87 2.01 -15.08
C ASP A 114 8.65 1.41 -16.26
N SER A 115 8.16 0.27 -16.75
CA SER A 115 8.82 -0.52 -17.79
C SER A 115 7.84 -1.48 -18.44
N THR A 116 8.02 -1.72 -19.73
CA THR A 116 7.28 -2.72 -20.50
C THR A 116 8.27 -3.76 -21.02
N PHE A 117 7.95 -5.04 -20.85
CA PHE A 117 8.73 -6.18 -21.34
C PHE A 117 7.85 -7.01 -22.26
N SER A 118 8.46 -7.70 -23.22
CA SER A 118 7.74 -8.73 -23.99
C SER A 118 7.59 -10.01 -23.16
N LEU A 119 6.83 -10.98 -23.68
CA LEU A 119 6.68 -12.27 -23.01
C LEU A 119 8.01 -13.04 -22.92
N GLU A 120 8.87 -12.94 -23.92
CA GLU A 120 10.21 -13.58 -23.93
C GLU A 120 11.07 -13.05 -22.77
N ASP A 121 10.90 -11.77 -22.43
CA ASP A 121 11.60 -11.08 -21.36
C ASP A 121 10.85 -11.09 -20.00
N VAL A 122 9.84 -11.96 -19.84
CA VAL A 122 9.01 -12.03 -18.62
C VAL A 122 9.85 -12.22 -17.34
N ILE A 123 10.95 -12.96 -17.42
CA ILE A 123 11.86 -13.16 -16.28
C ILE A 123 12.55 -11.85 -15.89
N SER A 124 12.95 -11.04 -16.86
CA SER A 124 13.53 -9.71 -16.64
C SER A 124 12.50 -8.76 -16.05
N GLY A 125 11.26 -8.78 -16.56
CA GLY A 125 10.15 -8.03 -15.99
C GLY A 125 9.84 -8.42 -14.55
N TYR A 126 9.81 -9.72 -14.26
CA TYR A 126 9.61 -10.20 -12.90
C TYR A 126 10.74 -9.80 -11.96
N LYS A 127 12.00 -9.83 -12.41
CA LYS A 127 13.16 -9.33 -11.65
C LYS A 127 13.03 -7.83 -11.35
N ARG A 128 12.59 -7.01 -12.32
CA ARG A 128 12.32 -5.58 -12.12
C ARG A 128 11.25 -5.36 -11.06
N TYR A 129 10.13 -6.09 -11.13
CA TYR A 129 9.08 -6.06 -10.11
C TYR A 129 9.61 -6.45 -8.71
N LYS A 130 10.34 -7.57 -8.62
CA LYS A 130 10.89 -8.09 -7.36
C LYS A 130 11.96 -7.19 -6.73
N SER A 131 12.59 -6.31 -7.50
CA SER A 131 13.60 -5.37 -6.98
C SER A 131 13.04 -4.38 -5.96
N GLY A 132 11.73 -4.12 -5.98
CA GLY A 132 11.09 -3.09 -5.14
C GLY A 132 11.45 -1.66 -5.52
N GLN A 133 12.17 -1.44 -6.63
CA GLN A 133 12.65 -0.14 -7.10
C GLN A 133 11.91 0.37 -8.35
N ALA A 134 10.87 -0.34 -8.79
CA ALA A 134 10.02 0.10 -9.89
C ALA A 134 9.23 1.35 -9.48
N GLN A 135 9.28 2.41 -10.28
CA GLN A 135 8.57 3.67 -10.07
C GLN A 135 7.25 3.70 -10.83
N GLY A 136 6.46 2.62 -10.71
CA GLY A 136 5.24 2.44 -11.48
C GLY A 136 4.90 0.96 -11.71
N ARG A 137 3.99 0.71 -12.65
CA ARG A 137 3.61 -0.63 -13.08
C ARG A 137 4.66 -1.20 -14.03
N VAL A 138 5.05 -2.45 -13.80
CA VAL A 138 5.79 -3.27 -14.75
C VAL A 138 4.76 -4.02 -15.60
N VAL A 139 4.80 -3.82 -16.91
CA VAL A 139 3.84 -4.40 -17.85
C VAL A 139 4.53 -5.48 -18.68
N ILE A 140 3.85 -6.61 -18.87
CA ILE A 140 4.24 -7.61 -19.86
C ILE A 140 3.28 -7.45 -21.04
N ASP A 141 3.85 -7.08 -22.18
CA ASP A 141 3.10 -6.99 -23.44
C ASP A 141 3.12 -8.36 -24.14
N ILE A 142 1.92 -8.81 -24.49
CA ILE A 142 1.67 -10.13 -25.09
C ILE A 142 1.17 -9.96 -26.54
N ALA A 143 0.95 -8.71 -27.00
CA ALA A 143 0.30 -8.43 -28.29
C ALA A 143 1.14 -8.80 -29.53
N ASN A 144 2.43 -9.14 -29.38
CA ASN A 144 3.27 -9.56 -30.51
C ASN A 144 3.15 -11.05 -30.88
N MET A 145 2.27 -11.82 -30.24
CA MET A 145 2.13 -13.26 -30.53
C MET A 145 1.38 -13.55 -31.84
N ASP A 146 0.54 -12.65 -32.33
CA ASP A 146 -0.29 -12.91 -33.52
C ASP A 146 0.40 -12.58 -34.86
N THR A 147 1.60 -11.98 -34.82
CA THR A 147 2.30 -11.46 -36.02
C THR A 147 3.58 -12.20 -36.40
N GLN A 148 3.96 -13.28 -35.68
CA GLN A 148 5.18 -14.05 -36.01
C GLN A 148 4.94 -15.44 -36.63
N ASP A 149 3.68 -15.84 -36.84
CA ASP A 149 3.32 -17.09 -37.53
C ASP A 149 2.49 -16.87 -38.83
N GLN A 150 2.78 -15.80 -39.59
CA GLN A 150 2.30 -15.63 -40.98
C GLN A 150 3.45 -15.40 -41.95
#